data_AF-A0A7X1Y9Q8-F1
#
_entry.id   AF-A0A7X1Y9Q8-F1
#
_cell.length_a   1.000
_cell.length_b   1.000
_cell.length_c   1.000
_cell.angle_alpha   90.00
_cell.angle_beta   90.00
_cell.angle_gamma   90.00
#
_symmetry.space_group_name_H-M   'P 1'
#
loop_
_entity.id
_entity.type
_entity.pdbx_description
1 polymer ?
#
loop_
_entity_poly.entity_id
_entity_poly.type
_entity_poly.pdbx_seq_one_letter_code
_entity_poly.pdbx_strand_id
1 'polypeptide(L)'
;MLIDIANVFTADEVDEMRTRLLAEPWVDGKVTAGQRSARDKFNRQLNEDSALGLLFGQRILARLSENALFMSAALPKRIYPPLFNRYSGGEAFGFHIDNAIRGIKGVRERVRTDLSATLFLTDPETYDGGELVIRDTFGERSVKLPAGHLVLYPGTSVHKVNPVTRGERVAAFFWIESLVREDSQRSLLLDMDVAIQRLNAQQADDESLLQLSGVYHNLLRRWSDV
;
A
#
# COMPACT_ATOMS: atom_id res chain seq x y z
N MET A 1 5.13 5.51 -10.13
CA MET A 1 6.06 4.72 -9.31
C MET A 1 5.38 3.44 -8.79
N LEU A 2 5.88 2.22 -9.08
CA LEU A 2 5.40 0.95 -8.50
C LEU A 2 6.56 0.27 -7.79
N ILE A 3 6.45 0.06 -6.48
CA ILE A 3 7.55 -0.39 -5.61
C ILE A 3 7.11 -1.58 -4.77
N ASP A 4 7.95 -2.60 -4.77
CA ASP A 4 7.82 -3.75 -3.88
C ASP A 4 8.69 -3.54 -2.64
N ILE A 5 8.09 -3.64 -1.46
CA ILE A 5 8.75 -3.58 -0.16
C ILE A 5 8.71 -4.98 0.44
N ALA A 6 9.86 -5.66 0.40
CA ALA A 6 9.99 -7.01 0.89
C ALA A 6 10.03 -7.08 2.42
N ASN A 7 9.61 -8.22 2.97
CA ASN A 7 9.79 -8.58 4.38
C ASN A 7 9.34 -7.50 5.39
N VAL A 8 8.18 -6.86 5.15
CA VAL A 8 7.60 -5.93 6.14
C VAL A 8 7.28 -6.69 7.43
N PHE A 9 6.74 -7.89 7.29
CA PHE A 9 6.49 -8.85 8.36
C PHE A 9 7.15 -10.19 8.05
N THR A 10 7.55 -10.92 9.09
CA THR A 10 8.04 -12.29 8.93
C THR A 10 6.89 -13.26 8.64
N ALA A 11 7.22 -14.46 8.14
CA ALA A 11 6.21 -15.50 7.88
C ALA A 11 5.37 -15.84 9.14
N ASP A 12 6.01 -15.95 10.30
CA ASP A 12 5.33 -16.25 11.58
C ASP A 12 4.36 -15.13 11.99
N GLU A 13 4.78 -13.86 11.83
CA GLU A 13 3.92 -12.71 12.11
C GLU A 13 2.70 -12.67 11.19
N VAL A 14 2.90 -13.01 9.91
CA VAL A 14 1.82 -13.03 8.92
C VAL A 14 0.88 -14.20 9.18
N ASP A 15 1.39 -15.37 9.55
CA ASP A 15 0.56 -16.54 9.89
C ASP A 15 -0.31 -16.28 11.12
N GLU A 16 0.25 -15.66 12.16
CA GLU A 16 -0.48 -15.21 13.36
C GLU A 16 -1.60 -14.24 12.98
N MET A 17 -1.28 -13.20 12.21
CA MET A 17 -2.25 -12.21 11.75
C MET A 17 -3.36 -12.85 10.92
N ARG A 18 -2.99 -13.66 9.91
CA ARG A 18 -3.93 -14.31 8.99
C ARG A 18 -4.87 -15.23 9.77
N THR A 19 -4.35 -16.07 10.64
CA THR A 19 -5.15 -17.02 11.44
C THR A 19 -6.20 -16.30 12.28
N ARG A 20 -5.81 -15.21 12.95
CA ARG A 20 -6.73 -14.41 13.78
C ARG A 20 -7.76 -13.66 12.94
N LEU A 21 -7.36 -13.08 11.80
CA LEU A 21 -8.26 -12.40 10.87
C LEU A 21 -9.32 -13.35 10.30
N LEU A 22 -8.94 -14.59 9.97
CA LEU A 22 -9.86 -15.57 9.40
C LEU A 22 -10.93 -16.06 10.39
N ALA A 23 -10.70 -15.90 11.70
CA ALA A 23 -11.68 -16.23 12.74
C ALA A 23 -12.75 -15.14 12.95
N GLU A 24 -12.57 -13.95 12.37
CA GLU A 24 -13.55 -12.86 12.46
C GLU A 24 -14.71 -13.02 11.45
N PRO A 25 -15.86 -12.37 11.68
CA PRO A 25 -16.92 -12.27 10.67
C PRO A 25 -16.49 -11.34 9.52
N TRP A 26 -16.69 -11.80 8.28
CA TRP A 26 -16.44 -11.02 7.07
C TRP A 26 -17.74 -10.66 6.38
N VAL A 27 -17.86 -9.40 5.97
CA VAL A 27 -19.04 -8.84 5.31
C VAL A 27 -18.79 -8.61 3.81
N ASP A 28 -19.84 -8.30 3.05
CA ASP A 28 -19.73 -7.91 1.64
C ASP A 28 -18.82 -6.67 1.50
N GLY A 29 -17.77 -6.77 0.70
CA GLY A 29 -16.79 -5.70 0.56
C GLY A 29 -17.30 -4.47 -0.20
N LYS A 30 -18.47 -4.51 -0.83
CA LYS A 30 -19.12 -3.34 -1.47
C LYS A 30 -19.34 -2.18 -0.50
N VAL A 31 -19.42 -2.44 0.80
CA VAL A 31 -19.61 -1.43 1.86
C VAL A 31 -18.51 -0.35 1.90
N THR A 32 -17.33 -0.63 1.36
CA THR A 32 -16.19 0.31 1.36
C THR A 32 -15.82 0.84 -0.04
N ALA A 33 -16.57 0.45 -1.07
CA ALA A 33 -16.30 0.89 -2.43
C ALA A 33 -16.99 2.21 -2.75
N GLY A 34 -16.35 3.04 -3.58
CA GLY A 34 -17.04 4.17 -4.22
C GLY A 34 -18.19 3.68 -5.09
N GLN A 35 -19.19 4.53 -5.35
CA GLN A 35 -20.42 4.15 -6.08
C GLN A 35 -20.16 3.44 -7.42
N ARG A 36 -19.13 3.85 -8.16
CA ARG A 36 -18.75 3.23 -9.44
C ARG A 36 -18.07 1.88 -9.21
N SER A 37 -17.07 1.82 -8.34
CA SER A 37 -16.29 0.61 -8.06
C SER A 37 -17.10 -0.50 -7.37
N ALA A 38 -18.18 -0.15 -6.66
CA ALA A 38 -19.06 -1.12 -6.00
C ALA A 38 -19.78 -2.07 -6.99
N ARG A 39 -19.93 -1.67 -8.25
CA ARG A 39 -20.61 -2.48 -9.29
C ARG A 39 -19.78 -3.70 -9.68
N ASP A 40 -18.46 -3.52 -9.71
CA ASP A 40 -17.50 -4.51 -10.21
C ASP A 40 -16.73 -5.19 -9.07
N LYS A 41 -17.12 -4.92 -7.81
CA LYS A 41 -16.50 -5.49 -6.62
C LYS A 41 -17.30 -6.69 -6.13
N PHE A 42 -16.66 -7.85 -6.12
CA PHE A 42 -17.20 -9.07 -5.56
C PHE A 42 -16.15 -9.72 -4.66
N ASN A 43 -16.13 -9.32 -3.39
CA ASN A 43 -15.19 -9.82 -2.40
C ASN A 43 -15.78 -9.68 -0.99
N ARG A 44 -15.01 -10.12 0.01
CA ARG A 44 -15.35 -9.96 1.42
C ARG A 44 -14.36 -9.03 2.11
N GLN A 45 -14.83 -8.33 3.14
CA GLN A 45 -14.00 -7.48 3.97
C GLN A 45 -14.30 -7.65 5.45
N LEU A 46 -13.27 -7.42 6.26
CA LEU A 46 -13.47 -7.22 7.68
C LEU A 46 -14.25 -5.90 7.88
N ASN A 47 -15.13 -5.88 8.88
CA ASN A 47 -15.81 -4.64 9.26
C ASN A 47 -14.76 -3.58 9.65
N GLU A 48 -14.93 -2.34 9.17
CA GLU A 48 -14.04 -1.22 9.49
C GLU A 48 -13.98 -0.89 11.00
N ASP A 49 -15.02 -1.26 11.75
CA ASP A 49 -15.09 -1.12 13.21
C ASP A 49 -14.55 -2.36 13.97
N SER A 50 -14.04 -3.39 13.27
CA SER A 50 -13.49 -4.57 13.94
C SER A 50 -12.30 -4.17 14.82
N ALA A 51 -12.39 -4.49 16.12
CA ALA A 51 -11.31 -4.24 17.07
C ALA A 51 -10.00 -4.91 16.64
N LEU A 52 -10.08 -6.12 16.07
CA LEU A 52 -8.91 -6.83 15.55
C LEU A 52 -8.35 -6.14 14.30
N GLY A 53 -9.22 -5.68 13.40
CA GLY A 53 -8.83 -4.90 12.23
C GLY A 53 -8.09 -3.61 12.60
N LEU A 54 -8.62 -2.86 13.57
CA LEU A 54 -7.97 -1.64 14.07
C LEU A 54 -6.62 -1.94 14.73
N LEU A 55 -6.54 -3.00 15.53
CA LEU A 55 -5.29 -3.44 16.17
C LEU A 55 -4.21 -3.77 15.14
N PHE A 56 -4.53 -4.61 14.15
CA PHE A 56 -3.55 -4.98 13.11
C PHE A 56 -3.27 -3.84 12.15
N GLY A 57 -4.24 -2.96 11.88
CA GLY A 57 -3.99 -1.72 11.16
C GLY A 57 -2.93 -0.87 11.84
N GLN A 58 -3.03 -0.67 13.16
CA GLN A 58 -2.00 0.06 13.93
C GLN A 58 -0.64 -0.65 13.90
N ARG A 59 -0.61 -1.98 14.03
CA ARG A 59 0.64 -2.78 13.92
C ARG A 59 1.31 -2.58 12.55
N ILE A 60 0.55 -2.59 11.47
CA ILE A 60 1.04 -2.33 10.10
C ILE A 60 1.63 -0.92 10.01
N LEU A 61 0.91 0.09 10.49
CA LEU A 61 1.39 1.47 10.43
C LEU A 61 2.66 1.69 11.26
N ALA A 62 2.75 1.08 12.45
CA ALA A 62 3.95 1.13 13.28
C ALA A 62 5.17 0.51 12.54
N ARG A 63 5.02 -0.69 11.98
CA ARG A 63 6.10 -1.37 11.24
C ARG A 63 6.55 -0.57 10.01
N LEU A 64 5.62 0.06 9.30
CA LEU A 64 5.94 0.89 8.12
C LEU A 64 6.62 2.21 8.49
N SER A 65 6.32 2.78 9.65
CA SER A 65 6.99 4.01 10.13
C SER A 65 8.48 3.82 10.41
N GLU A 66 8.91 2.59 10.68
CA GLU A 66 10.30 2.20 10.90
C GLU A 66 11.00 1.71 9.61
N ASN A 67 10.25 1.55 8.50
CA ASN A 67 10.80 1.06 7.24
C ASN A 67 11.34 2.23 6.40
N ALA A 68 12.67 2.34 6.30
CA ALA A 68 13.33 3.44 5.59
C ALA A 68 12.89 3.56 4.11
N LEU A 69 12.74 2.44 3.39
CA LEU A 69 12.30 2.47 2.00
C LEU A 69 10.86 2.97 1.88
N PHE A 70 9.95 2.53 2.75
CA PHE A 70 8.58 3.03 2.78
C PHE A 70 8.53 4.53 3.07
N MET A 71 9.27 4.99 4.07
CA MET A 71 9.29 6.40 4.45
C MET A 71 9.85 7.29 3.34
N SER A 72 10.90 6.85 2.65
CA SER A 72 11.50 7.55 1.52
C SER A 72 10.59 7.54 0.28
N ALA A 73 9.99 6.39 -0.03
CA ALA A 73 9.13 6.24 -1.20
C ALA A 73 7.78 6.93 -1.06
N ALA A 74 7.14 6.84 0.12
CA ALA A 74 5.78 7.33 0.32
C ALA A 74 5.73 8.76 0.85
N LEU A 75 6.73 9.19 1.64
CA LEU A 75 6.77 10.48 2.35
C LEU A 75 5.40 10.78 3.03
N PRO A 76 4.91 9.92 3.93
CA PRO A 76 3.52 9.95 4.38
C PRO A 76 3.22 11.21 5.20
N LYS A 77 2.18 11.95 4.80
CA LYS A 77 1.55 13.03 5.59
C LYS A 77 0.41 12.48 6.43
N ARG A 78 -0.48 11.69 5.82
CA ARG A 78 -1.60 11.00 6.47
C ARG A 78 -1.83 9.65 5.81
N ILE A 79 -2.27 8.67 6.59
CA ILE A 79 -2.58 7.33 6.09
C ILE A 79 -4.02 6.99 6.46
N TYR A 80 -4.81 6.57 5.47
CA TYR A 80 -6.12 6.00 5.71
C TYR A 80 -5.96 4.66 6.45
N PRO A 81 -6.69 4.39 7.55
CA PRO A 81 -6.50 3.17 8.33
C PRO A 81 -6.54 1.88 7.47
N PRO A 82 -5.60 0.93 7.66
CA PRO A 82 -5.61 -0.32 6.93
C PRO A 82 -6.93 -1.09 7.06
N LEU A 83 -7.47 -1.45 5.90
CA LEU A 83 -8.64 -2.32 5.76
C LEU A 83 -8.19 -3.70 5.31
N PHE A 84 -8.99 -4.73 5.60
CA PHE A 84 -8.65 -6.11 5.27
C PHE A 84 -9.69 -6.67 4.30
N ASN A 85 -9.20 -7.29 3.22
CA ASN A 85 -10.04 -7.96 2.23
C ASN A 85 -9.64 -9.42 2.06
N ARG A 86 -10.61 -10.22 1.61
CA ARG A 86 -10.38 -11.59 1.19
C ARG A 86 -11.12 -11.93 -0.10
N TYR A 87 -10.52 -12.81 -0.89
CA TYR A 87 -11.03 -13.27 -2.19
C TYR A 87 -10.88 -14.80 -2.29
N SER A 88 -11.95 -15.52 -2.61
CA SER A 88 -11.98 -16.96 -2.90
C SER A 88 -13.14 -17.30 -3.85
N GLY A 89 -13.17 -18.52 -4.41
CA GLY A 89 -14.37 -19.02 -5.10
C GLY A 89 -14.88 -18.19 -6.29
N GLY A 90 -13.97 -17.53 -7.00
CA GLY A 90 -14.26 -16.63 -8.12
C GLY A 90 -14.44 -15.17 -7.74
N GLU A 91 -14.34 -14.82 -6.45
CA GLU A 91 -14.30 -13.42 -5.99
C GLU A 91 -13.19 -12.63 -6.70
N ALA A 92 -13.51 -11.40 -7.08
CA ALA A 92 -12.69 -10.51 -7.89
C ALA A 92 -13.02 -9.04 -7.62
N PHE A 93 -12.20 -8.14 -8.14
CA PHE A 93 -12.54 -6.72 -8.21
C PHE A 93 -12.16 -6.20 -9.59
N GLY A 94 -13.15 -5.86 -10.42
CA GLY A 94 -12.93 -5.37 -11.78
C GLY A 94 -12.15 -4.05 -11.85
N PHE A 95 -11.84 -3.64 -13.08
CA PHE A 95 -11.05 -2.42 -13.31
C PHE A 95 -11.74 -1.18 -12.76
N HIS A 96 -11.02 -0.49 -11.88
CA HIS A 96 -11.47 0.75 -11.27
C HIS A 96 -10.29 1.68 -11.02
N ILE A 97 -10.62 2.91 -10.66
CA ILE A 97 -9.70 3.89 -10.10
C ILE A 97 -10.21 4.24 -8.70
N ASP A 98 -9.30 4.48 -7.77
CA ASP A 98 -9.67 4.86 -6.42
C ASP A 98 -10.24 6.29 -6.39
N ASN A 99 -11.10 6.57 -5.41
CA ASN A 99 -11.57 7.93 -5.17
C ASN A 99 -10.38 8.80 -4.71
N ALA A 100 -10.18 9.94 -5.38
CA ALA A 100 -9.08 10.86 -5.10
C ALA A 100 -9.08 11.43 -3.66
N ILE A 101 -10.26 11.52 -3.04
CA ILE A 101 -10.43 12.02 -1.67
C ILE A 101 -11.31 11.05 -0.89
N ARG A 102 -10.87 10.63 0.29
CA ARG A 102 -11.65 9.72 1.16
C ARG A 102 -11.78 10.26 2.56
N GLY A 103 -13.00 10.25 3.10
CA GLY A 103 -13.26 10.55 4.50
C GLY A 103 -12.94 9.36 5.39
N ILE A 104 -12.33 9.61 6.54
CA ILE A 104 -12.12 8.58 7.56
C ILE A 104 -13.38 8.53 8.43
N LYS A 105 -13.94 7.33 8.64
CA LYS A 105 -15.15 7.16 9.46
C LYS A 105 -14.91 7.63 10.89
N GLY A 106 -15.92 8.27 11.48
CA GLY A 106 -15.89 8.72 12.87
C GLY A 106 -15.12 10.02 13.10
N VAL A 107 -14.41 10.56 12.11
CA VAL A 107 -13.68 11.84 12.22
C VAL A 107 -13.97 12.75 11.02
N ARG A 108 -13.67 14.05 11.16
CA ARG A 108 -13.88 15.05 10.07
C ARG A 108 -12.75 15.05 9.04
N GLU A 109 -11.73 14.21 9.22
CA GLU A 109 -10.55 14.18 8.38
C GLU A 109 -10.79 13.52 7.03
N ARG A 110 -9.99 13.96 6.05
CA ARG A 110 -9.97 13.40 4.70
C ARG A 110 -8.53 13.13 4.28
N VAL A 111 -8.34 12.08 3.51
CA VAL A 111 -7.06 11.67 2.93
C VAL A 111 -7.14 11.87 1.42
N ARG A 112 -6.20 12.63 0.87
CA ARG A 112 -5.93 12.65 -0.58
C ARG A 112 -5.16 11.38 -0.94
N THR A 113 -5.67 10.58 -1.87
CA THR A 113 -5.16 9.24 -2.14
C THR A 113 -4.04 9.26 -3.18
N ASP A 114 -2.90 9.86 -2.82
CA ASP A 114 -1.75 9.97 -3.73
C ASP A 114 -1.17 8.59 -4.07
N LEU A 115 -1.11 7.72 -3.07
CA LEU A 115 -0.63 6.34 -3.19
C LEU A 115 -1.65 5.36 -2.61
N SER A 116 -1.68 4.18 -3.22
CA SER A 116 -2.36 3.00 -2.72
C SER A 116 -1.32 1.95 -2.32
N ALA A 117 -1.60 1.20 -1.28
CA ALA A 117 -0.72 0.14 -0.78
C ALA A 117 -1.50 -1.15 -0.53
N THR A 118 -0.85 -2.28 -0.81
CA THR A 118 -1.37 -3.61 -0.49
C THR A 118 -0.28 -4.43 0.20
N LEU A 119 -0.52 -4.81 1.45
CA LEU A 119 0.26 -5.80 2.18
C LEU A 119 -0.34 -7.18 1.96
N PHE A 120 0.43 -8.11 1.40
CA PHE A 120 0.00 -9.48 1.15
C PHE A 120 0.07 -10.28 2.45
N LEU A 121 -1.02 -10.99 2.79
CA LEU A 121 -1.09 -11.81 4.00
C LEU A 121 -1.26 -13.30 3.66
N THR A 122 -1.05 -13.68 2.41
CA THR A 122 -1.19 -15.05 1.92
C THR A 122 -0.16 -15.29 0.83
N ASP A 123 0.55 -16.41 0.90
CA ASP A 123 1.57 -16.77 -0.07
C ASP A 123 0.96 -17.01 -1.47
N PRO A 124 1.62 -16.53 -2.53
CA PRO A 124 1.09 -16.56 -3.89
C PRO A 124 0.86 -17.97 -4.43
N GLU A 125 1.53 -18.99 -3.89
CA GLU A 125 1.42 -20.39 -4.28
C GLU A 125 0.16 -21.07 -3.71
N THR A 126 -0.43 -20.52 -2.64
CA THR A 126 -1.58 -21.16 -1.96
C THR A 126 -2.92 -20.83 -2.61
N TYR A 127 -2.96 -19.93 -3.60
CA TYR A 127 -4.18 -19.56 -4.33
C TYR A 127 -3.90 -19.35 -5.82
N ASP A 128 -4.88 -19.61 -6.68
CA ASP A 128 -4.77 -19.41 -8.13
C ASP A 128 -5.54 -18.15 -8.56
N GLY A 129 -4.97 -17.37 -9.48
CA GLY A 129 -5.46 -16.04 -9.83
C GLY A 129 -5.16 -15.02 -8.72
N GLY A 130 -6.06 -14.04 -8.53
CA GLY A 130 -5.92 -13.03 -7.49
C GLY A 130 -4.79 -12.02 -7.70
N GLU A 131 -4.19 -11.96 -8.89
CA GLU A 131 -3.17 -10.97 -9.21
C GLU A 131 -3.78 -9.56 -9.14
N LEU A 132 -3.06 -8.64 -8.50
CA LEU A 132 -3.32 -7.22 -8.61
C LEU A 132 -2.77 -6.74 -9.95
N VAL A 133 -3.66 -6.42 -10.89
CA VAL A 133 -3.29 -5.94 -12.22
C VAL A 133 -3.42 -4.43 -12.26
N ILE A 134 -2.31 -3.74 -12.51
CA ILE A 134 -2.22 -2.28 -12.54
C ILE A 134 -1.90 -1.84 -13.98
N ARG A 135 -2.71 -0.94 -14.53
CA ARG A 135 -2.46 -0.29 -15.82
C ARG A 135 -1.58 0.93 -15.63
N ASP A 136 -0.47 0.94 -16.35
CA ASP A 136 0.38 2.11 -16.52
C ASP A 136 0.35 2.59 -18.00
N THR A 137 1.15 3.61 -18.31
CA THR A 137 1.24 4.18 -19.68
C THR A 137 1.77 3.18 -20.71
N PHE A 138 2.49 2.14 -20.29
CA PHE A 138 3.19 1.19 -21.15
C PHE A 138 2.53 -0.20 -21.17
N GLY A 139 1.53 -0.45 -20.34
CA GLY A 139 0.74 -1.68 -20.37
C GLY A 139 0.14 -2.07 -19.02
N GLU A 140 -0.12 -3.37 -18.86
CA GLU A 140 -0.58 -3.96 -17.62
C GLU A 140 0.58 -4.65 -16.90
N ARG A 141 0.70 -4.42 -15.59
CA ARG A 141 1.61 -5.15 -14.70
C ARG A 141 0.81 -5.96 -13.72
N SER A 142 1.13 -7.24 -13.57
CA SER A 142 0.51 -8.14 -12.60
C SER A 142 1.41 -8.31 -11.39
N VAL A 143 0.84 -8.12 -10.19
CA VAL A 143 1.56 -8.20 -8.91
C VAL A 143 0.91 -9.26 -8.03
N LYS A 144 1.74 -10.17 -7.53
CA LYS A 144 1.36 -11.23 -6.57
C LYS A 144 2.60 -11.56 -5.74
N LEU A 145 2.75 -10.90 -4.59
CA LEU A 145 3.96 -10.97 -3.78
C LEU A 145 3.85 -12.03 -2.66
N PRO A 146 4.99 -12.51 -2.10
CA PRO A 146 5.01 -13.36 -0.91
C PRO A 146 4.28 -12.74 0.28
N ALA A 147 3.80 -13.57 1.19
CA ALA A 147 3.17 -13.10 2.42
C ALA A 147 4.15 -12.23 3.23
N GLY A 148 3.67 -11.10 3.76
CA GLY A 148 4.51 -10.13 4.48
C GLY A 148 5.18 -9.08 3.60
N HIS A 149 5.04 -9.17 2.27
CA HIS A 149 5.52 -8.15 1.34
C HIS A 149 4.42 -7.13 1.05
N LEU A 150 4.82 -5.91 0.74
CA LEU A 150 3.91 -4.81 0.39
C LEU A 150 4.22 -4.31 -1.02
N VAL A 151 3.19 -3.98 -1.79
CA VAL A 151 3.32 -3.17 -3.01
C VAL A 151 2.76 -1.78 -2.77
N LEU A 152 3.48 -0.77 -3.26
CA LEU A 152 3.11 0.65 -3.25
C LEU A 152 2.96 1.13 -4.70
N TYR A 153 1.85 1.80 -5.03
CA TYR A 153 1.56 2.26 -6.39
C TYR A 153 0.73 3.55 -6.39
N PRO A 154 0.67 4.30 -7.51
CA PRO A 154 -0.04 5.58 -7.56
C PRO A 154 -1.55 5.35 -7.43
N GLY A 155 -2.23 6.13 -6.60
CA GLY A 155 -3.69 6.05 -6.42
C GLY A 155 -4.47 6.44 -7.69
N THR A 156 -3.80 7.07 -8.66
CA THR A 156 -4.32 7.37 -9.99
C THR A 156 -4.37 6.18 -10.94
N SER A 157 -3.78 5.04 -10.56
CA SER A 157 -3.66 3.88 -11.45
C SER A 157 -4.98 3.15 -11.59
N VAL A 158 -5.37 2.85 -12.83
CA VAL A 158 -6.49 1.94 -13.10
C VAL A 158 -6.04 0.52 -12.77
N HIS A 159 -6.76 -0.17 -11.90
CA HIS A 159 -6.34 -1.47 -11.42
C HIS A 159 -7.52 -2.41 -11.15
N LYS A 160 -7.23 -3.72 -11.10
CA LYS A 160 -8.18 -4.79 -10.78
C LYS A 160 -7.51 -5.87 -9.94
N VAL A 161 -8.30 -6.71 -9.29
CA VAL A 161 -7.88 -7.99 -8.72
C VAL A 161 -8.53 -9.08 -9.56
N ASN A 162 -7.71 -9.93 -10.20
CA ASN A 162 -8.21 -11.08 -10.96
C ASN A 162 -9.00 -12.04 -10.07
N PRO A 163 -9.94 -12.85 -10.63
CA PRO A 163 -10.67 -13.84 -9.86
C PRO A 163 -9.74 -14.82 -9.13
N VAL A 164 -10.04 -15.13 -7.87
CA VAL A 164 -9.37 -16.21 -7.13
C VAL A 164 -10.13 -17.51 -7.34
N THR A 165 -9.59 -18.44 -8.13
CA THR A 165 -10.30 -19.67 -8.53
C THR A 165 -10.02 -20.87 -7.62
N ARG A 166 -8.90 -20.86 -6.90
CA ARG A 166 -8.50 -21.85 -5.90
C ARG A 166 -7.89 -21.15 -4.70
N GLY A 167 -8.11 -21.67 -3.50
CA GLY A 167 -7.55 -21.10 -2.27
C GLY A 167 -8.24 -19.79 -1.88
N GLU A 168 -7.58 -19.02 -1.03
CA GLU A 168 -8.06 -17.71 -0.59
C GLU A 168 -6.90 -16.72 -0.53
N ARG A 169 -7.11 -15.52 -1.08
CA ARG A 169 -6.19 -14.38 -0.97
C ARG A 169 -6.65 -13.46 0.14
N VAL A 170 -5.85 -13.28 1.18
CA VAL A 170 -6.06 -12.27 2.24
C VAL A 170 -5.02 -11.17 2.10
N ALA A 171 -5.44 -9.91 2.22
CA ALA A 171 -4.54 -8.77 2.20
C ALA A 171 -5.04 -7.61 3.06
N ALA A 172 -4.11 -6.76 3.49
CA ALA A 172 -4.44 -5.44 3.99
C ALA A 172 -4.23 -4.39 2.88
N PHE A 173 -5.11 -3.41 2.78
CA PHE A 173 -5.04 -2.36 1.77
C PHE A 173 -5.37 -1.00 2.38
N PHE A 174 -4.67 0.04 1.93
CA PHE A 174 -4.83 1.40 2.44
C PHE A 174 -4.32 2.45 1.45
N TRP A 175 -4.52 3.71 1.82
CA TRP A 175 -4.17 4.87 1.01
C TRP A 175 -3.33 5.85 1.81
N ILE A 176 -2.44 6.54 1.11
CA ILE A 176 -1.52 7.50 1.70
C ILE A 176 -1.70 8.85 1.01
N GLU A 177 -1.89 9.90 1.81
CA GLU A 177 -1.63 11.27 1.42
C GLU A 177 -0.14 11.51 1.64
N SER A 178 0.59 11.80 0.56
CA SER A 178 2.01 12.11 0.63
C SER A 178 2.21 13.59 0.94
N LEU A 179 3.32 13.91 1.62
CA LEU A 179 3.83 15.27 1.72
C LEU A 179 4.06 15.84 0.31
N VAL A 180 4.48 15.02 -0.64
CA VAL A 180 4.76 15.42 -2.03
C VAL A 180 3.68 14.87 -2.94
N ARG A 181 2.83 15.77 -3.46
CA ARG A 181 1.67 15.43 -4.28
C ARG A 181 2.04 14.73 -5.58
N GLU A 182 2.99 15.27 -6.33
CA GLU A 182 3.35 14.80 -7.67
C GLU A 182 4.17 13.50 -7.65
N ASP A 183 3.76 12.49 -8.43
CA ASP A 183 4.47 11.19 -8.51
C ASP A 183 5.89 11.33 -9.05
N SER A 184 6.10 12.22 -10.03
CA SER A 184 7.41 12.47 -10.62
C SER A 184 8.38 13.11 -9.61
N GLN A 185 7.91 14.09 -8.82
CA GLN A 185 8.72 14.73 -7.78
C GLN A 185 9.10 13.74 -6.68
N ARG A 186 8.15 12.91 -6.24
CA ARG A 186 8.39 11.86 -5.24
C ARG A 186 9.36 10.79 -5.74
N SER A 187 9.25 10.39 -7.01
CA SER A 187 10.20 9.46 -7.64
C SER A 187 11.61 10.04 -7.68
N LEU A 188 11.77 11.32 -8.05
CA LEU A 188 13.07 11.99 -8.04
C LEU A 188 13.69 12.08 -6.64
N LEU A 189 12.88 12.35 -5.61
CA LEU A 189 13.34 12.35 -4.22
C LEU A 189 13.80 10.96 -3.78
N LEU A 190 13.03 9.91 -4.11
CA LEU A 190 13.41 8.53 -3.78
C LEU A 190 14.73 8.13 -4.45
N ASP A 191 14.88 8.39 -5.75
CA ASP A 191 16.10 8.06 -6.48
C ASP A 191 17.33 8.76 -5.85
N MET A 192 17.15 10.02 -5.45
CA MET A 192 18.19 10.81 -4.80
C MET A 192 18.55 10.25 -3.42
N ASP A 193 17.56 9.93 -2.57
CA ASP A 193 17.81 9.35 -1.25
C ASP A 193 18.50 7.99 -1.37
N VAL A 194 18.03 7.10 -2.24
CA VAL A 194 18.68 5.80 -2.49
C VAL A 194 20.13 5.96 -2.94
N ALA A 195 20.41 6.94 -3.80
CA ALA A 195 21.78 7.25 -4.23
C ALA A 195 22.64 7.74 -3.06
N ILE A 196 22.12 8.63 -2.21
CA ILE A 196 22.81 9.12 -1.01
C ILE A 196 23.10 7.96 -0.05
N GLN A 197 22.12 7.11 0.25
CA GLN A 197 22.29 5.95 1.13
C GLN A 197 23.37 5.00 0.59
N ARG A 198 23.40 4.77 -0.72
CA ARG A 198 24.43 3.94 -1.36
C ARG A 198 25.82 4.55 -1.23
N LEU A 199 25.97 5.85 -1.46
CA LEU A 199 27.24 6.55 -1.31
C LEU A 199 27.72 6.54 0.16
N ASN A 200 26.79 6.70 1.11
CA ASN A 200 27.09 6.61 2.53
C ASN A 200 27.61 5.22 2.91
N ALA A 201 26.99 4.15 2.42
CA ALA A 201 27.45 2.78 2.63
C ALA A 201 28.84 2.49 2.00
N GLN A 202 29.22 3.24 0.97
CA GLN A 202 30.53 3.17 0.32
C GLN A 202 31.59 4.07 0.97
N GLN A 203 31.24 4.78 2.05
CA GLN A 203 32.13 5.74 2.73
C GLN A 203 32.66 6.81 1.75
N ALA A 204 31.76 7.35 0.94
CA ALA A 204 32.07 8.50 0.08
C ALA A 204 32.45 9.74 0.92
N ASP A 205 32.98 10.76 0.24
CA ASP A 205 33.39 12.02 0.84
C ASP A 205 32.25 12.70 1.64
N ASP A 206 32.55 13.06 2.90
CA ASP A 206 31.58 13.64 3.85
C ASP A 206 31.03 14.98 3.40
N GLU A 207 31.85 15.82 2.75
CA GLU A 207 31.41 17.14 2.26
C GLU A 207 30.40 16.99 1.12
N SER A 208 30.68 16.07 0.18
CA SER A 208 29.78 15.73 -0.92
C SER A 208 28.46 15.12 -0.42
N LEU A 209 28.52 14.19 0.55
CA LEU A 209 27.34 13.60 1.18
C LEU A 209 26.49 14.65 1.89
N LEU A 210 27.12 15.57 2.63
CA LEU A 210 26.43 16.68 3.29
C LEU A 210 25.75 17.60 2.27
N GLN A 211 26.44 17.94 1.18
CA GLN A 211 25.89 18.78 0.12
C GLN A 211 24.66 18.13 -0.54
N LEU A 212 24.77 16.86 -0.92
CA LEU A 212 23.66 16.12 -1.54
C LEU A 212 22.47 15.98 -0.58
N SER A 213 22.72 15.64 0.68
CA SER A 213 21.69 15.58 1.72
C SER A 213 21.00 16.93 1.91
N GLY A 214 21.77 18.03 1.88
CA GLY A 214 21.24 19.39 1.91
C GLY A 214 20.34 19.71 0.72
N VAL A 215 20.72 19.30 -0.49
CA VAL A 215 19.90 19.46 -1.70
C VAL A 215 18.60 18.66 -1.58
N TYR A 216 18.66 17.39 -1.14
CA TYR A 216 17.47 16.55 -0.90
C TYR A 216 16.48 17.24 0.05
N HIS A 217 16.95 17.69 1.22
CA HIS A 217 16.08 18.36 2.20
C HIS A 217 15.51 19.68 1.68
N ASN A 218 16.26 20.42 0.86
CA ASN A 218 15.77 21.66 0.26
C ASN A 218 14.71 21.40 -0.82
N LEU A 219 14.84 20.33 -1.61
CA LEU A 219 13.80 19.90 -2.55
C LEU A 219 12.55 19.43 -1.81
N LEU A 220 12.71 18.59 -0.77
CA LEU A 220 11.62 18.15 0.07
C LEU A 220 10.86 19.34 0.67
N ARG A 221 11.57 20.35 1.20
CA ARG A 221 10.95 21.56 1.73
C ARG A 221 10.19 22.36 0.67
N ARG A 222 10.65 22.36 -0.59
CA ARG A 222 10.01 23.07 -1.71
C ARG A 222 8.74 22.36 -2.21
N TRP A 223 8.72 21.04 -2.20
CA TRP A 223 7.65 20.23 -2.78
C TRP A 223 6.64 19.71 -1.75
N SER A 224 6.95 19.81 -0.46
CA SER A 224 6.05 19.38 0.60
C SER A 224 4.85 20.31 0.77
N ASP A 225 3.67 19.72 0.86
CA ASP A 225 2.39 20.33 1.22
C ASP A 225 2.08 19.91 2.68
N VAL A 226 2.46 20.75 3.67
CA VAL A 226 2.34 20.48 5.12
C VAL A 226 1.08 21.13 5.69
#